data_AF-A0A151RBD5-F1
#
_entry.id   AF-A0A151RBD5-F1
#
_cell.length_a   1.000
_cell.length_b   1.000
_cell.length_c   1.000
_cell.angle_alpha   90.00
_cell.angle_beta   90.00
_cell.angle_gamma   90.00
#
_symmetry.space_group_name_H-M   'P 1'
#
loop_
_entity.id
_entity.type
_entity.pdbx_description
1 polymer ?
#
loop_
_entity_poly.entity_id
_entity_poly.type
_entity_poly.pdbx_seq_one_letter_code
_entity_poly.pdbx_strand_id
1 'polypeptide(L)' 'MIGRPPCYDKIGIKKGPWTPKEDIILVSYIQEHGPGNWRSIPTNTGLMTCSKSCRLRWTNHPRHQKVK' A
#
# COMPACT_ATOMS: atom_id res chain seq x y z
N MET A 1 -11.82 -4.95 25.23
CA MET A 1 -10.80 -4.93 24.16
C MET A 1 -11.47 -4.47 22.88
N ILE A 2 -11.47 -3.18 22.56
CA ILE A 2 -12.09 -2.70 21.31
C ILE A 2 -11.06 -2.85 20.20
N GLY A 3 -11.16 -3.97 19.49
CA GLY A 3 -10.46 -4.18 18.23
C GLY A 3 -10.80 -3.02 17.29
N ARG A 4 -9.76 -2.35 16.80
CA ARG A 4 -9.91 -1.21 15.88
C ARG A 4 -10.91 -1.58 14.76
N PRO A 5 -11.85 -0.69 14.41
CA PRO A 5 -12.83 -0.98 13.36
C PRO A 5 -12.08 -1.44 12.09
N PRO A 6 -12.58 -2.47 11.38
CA PRO A 6 -11.96 -2.88 10.14
C PRO A 6 -12.02 -1.69 9.20
N CYS A 7 -10.85 -1.13 8.89
CA CYS A 7 -10.69 -0.04 7.93
C CYS A 7 -10.95 -0.50 6.49
N TYR A 8 -11.90 -1.41 6.29
CA TYR A 8 -12.05 -2.22 5.10
C TYR A 8 -13.53 -2.38 4.77
N ASP A 9 -14.12 -1.32 4.24
CA ASP A 9 -15.17 -1.49 3.25
C ASP A 9 -15.14 -0.28 2.30
N LYS A 10 -14.30 -0.39 1.28
CA LYS A 10 -14.50 0.38 0.04
C LYS A 10 -14.68 -0.68 -1.03
N ILE A 11 -15.95 -0.95 -1.32
CA ILE A 11 -16.44 -1.74 -2.45
C ILE A 11 -15.60 -1.35 -3.69
N GLY A 12 -14.78 -2.27 -4.19
CA GLY A 12 -13.88 -2.04 -5.33
C GLY A 12 -12.39 -2.31 -5.12
N ILE A 13 -11.92 -2.53 -3.88
CA ILE A 13 -10.55 -2.99 -3.66
C ILE A 13 -10.41 -4.42 -4.17
N LYS A 14 -9.62 -4.63 -5.22
CA LYS A 14 -9.24 -5.96 -5.71
C LYS A 14 -8.54 -6.72 -4.58
N LYS A 15 -9.23 -7.69 -3.98
CA LYS A 15 -8.65 -8.72 -3.07
C LYS A 15 -7.85 -9.77 -3.86
N GLY A 16 -7.06 -9.32 -4.83
CA GLY A 16 -6.23 -10.16 -5.68
C GLY A 16 -4.75 -10.13 -5.30
N PRO A 17 -3.92 -11.00 -5.88
CA PRO A 17 -2.48 -10.82 -5.85
C PRO A 17 -2.13 -9.43 -6.40
N TRP A 18 -1.18 -8.74 -5.75
CA TRP A 18 -0.72 -7.45 -6.25
C TRP A 18 -0.14 -7.63 -7.65
N THR A 19 -0.60 -6.82 -8.58
CA THR A 19 -0.03 -6.81 -9.92
C THR A 19 1.32 -6.10 -9.91
N PRO A 20 2.25 -6.48 -10.79
CA PRO A 20 3.55 -5.82 -10.88
C PRO A 20 3.41 -4.32 -11.19
N LYS A 21 2.35 -3.90 -11.90
CA LYS A 21 2.06 -2.49 -12.16
C LYS A 21 1.76 -1.71 -10.88
N GLU A 22 0.97 -2.29 -9.98
CA GLU A 22 0.66 -1.65 -8.69
C GLU A 22 1.90 -1.58 -7.79
N ASP A 23 2.74 -2.62 -7.81
CA ASP A 23 3.99 -2.66 -7.05
C ASP A 23 4.97 -1.59 -7.53
N ILE A 24 5.18 -1.45 -8.85
CA ILE A 24 6.02 -0.39 -9.43
C ILE A 24 5.55 1.00 -9.01
N ILE A 25 4.24 1.25 -9.08
CA ILE A 25 3.65 2.54 -8.68
C ILE A 25 3.89 2.80 -7.19
N LEU A 26 3.66 1.79 -6.34
CA LEU A 26 3.88 1.89 -4.91
C LEU A 26 5.36 2.20 -4.59
N VAL A 27 6.28 1.47 -5.23
CA VAL A 27 7.73 1.63 -5.04
C VAL A 27 8.20 2.99 -5.53
N SER A 28 7.78 3.41 -6.72
CA SER A 28 8.12 4.72 -7.29
C SER A 28 7.68 5.86 -6.38
N TYR A 29 6.44 5.81 -5.90
CA TYR A 29 5.91 6.83 -4.98
C TYR A 29 6.67 6.86 -3.66
N ILE A 30 7.03 5.70 -3.11
CA ILE A 30 7.78 5.61 -1.84
C ILE A 30 9.23 6.06 -2.02
N GLN A 31 9.86 5.80 -3.17
CA GLN A 31 11.20 6.30 -3.46
C GLN A 31 11.21 7.83 -3.58
N GLU A 32 10.16 8.42 -4.16
CA GLU A 32 10.04 9.87 -4.33
C GLU A 32 9.65 10.60 -3.03
N HIS A 33 8.67 10.09 -2.28
CA HIS A 33 8.13 10.76 -1.08
C HIS A 33 8.64 10.19 0.26
N GLY A 34 9.29 9.05 0.24
CA GLY A 34 9.72 8.32 1.43
C GLY A 34 8.65 7.38 2.03
N PRO A 35 9.08 6.37 2.80
CA PRO A 35 8.17 5.43 3.46
C PRO A 35 7.50 6.09 4.68
N GLY A 36 6.17 6.20 4.68
CA GLY A 36 5.43 6.72 5.84
C GLY A 36 4.02 7.22 5.51
N ASN A 37 3.86 7.88 4.37
CA ASN A 37 2.62 8.53 3.96
C ASN A 37 1.64 7.62 3.22
N TRP A 38 1.36 6.43 3.78
CA TRP A 38 0.48 5.39 3.19
C TRP A 38 -0.95 5.87 2.88
N ARG A 39 -1.43 6.89 3.60
CA ARG A 39 -2.76 7.48 3.39
C ARG A 39 -2.85 8.23 2.06
N SER A 40 -1.76 8.88 1.68
CA SER A 40 -1.68 9.70 0.47
C SER A 40 -1.44 8.85 -0.77
N ILE A 41 -0.82 7.66 -0.65
CA ILE A 41 -0.51 6.78 -1.78
C ILE A 41 -1.71 6.54 -2.71
N PRO A 42 -2.82 5.89 -2.28
CA PRO A 42 -3.90 5.56 -3.20
C PRO A 42 -4.58 6.79 -3.80
N THR A 43 -4.59 7.92 -3.08
CA THR A 43 -5.11 9.19 -3.59
C THR A 43 -4.21 9.83 -4.63
N ASN A 44 -2.88 9.79 -4.45
CA ASN A 44 -1.93 10.40 -5.38
C ASN A 44 -1.67 9.51 -6.60
N THR A 45 -1.68 8.19 -6.42
CA THR A 45 -1.32 7.24 -7.48
C THR A 45 -2.53 6.65 -8.22
N GLY A 46 -3.75 6.96 -7.78
CA GLY A 46 -4.98 6.37 -8.31
C GLY A 46 -5.08 4.86 -8.10
N LEU A 47 -4.34 4.30 -7.14
CA LEU A 47 -4.41 2.87 -6.83
C LEU A 47 -5.76 2.54 -6.19
N MET A 48 -6.44 1.52 -6.73
CA MET A 48 -7.67 0.97 -6.16
C MET A 48 -7.38 0.08 -4.94
N THR A 49 -6.46 0.51 -4.08
CA THR A 49 -6.01 -0.22 -2.90
C THR A 49 -6.15 0.66 -1.66
N CYS A 50 -6.26 0.06 -0.47
CA CYS A 50 -6.27 0.82 0.77
C CYS A 50 -4.85 1.05 1.28
N SER A 51 -4.66 2.14 2.02
CA SER A 51 -3.41 2.51 2.69
C SER A 51 -2.84 1.38 3.55
N LYS A 52 -3.71 0.58 4.18
CA LYS A 52 -3.31 -0.60 4.96
C LYS A 52 -2.70 -1.69 4.06
N SER A 53 -3.25 -1.92 2.87
CA SER A 53 -2.72 -2.87 1.88
C SER A 53 -1.36 -2.41 1.35
N CYS A 54 -1.21 -1.12 1.02
CA CYS A 54 0.07 -0.55 0.60
C CYS A 54 1.17 -0.74 1.65
N ARG A 55 0.87 -0.40 2.92
CA ARG A 55 1.81 -0.62 4.03
C ARG A 55 2.15 -2.09 4.20
N LEU A 56 1.14 -2.96 4.17
CA LEU A 56 1.33 -4.40 4.31
C LEU A 56 2.22 -4.93 3.18
N ARG A 57 2.03 -4.50 1.92
CA ARG A 57 2.89 -4.95 0.82
C ARG A 57 4.33 -4.51 0.95
N TRP A 58 4.54 -3.25 1.30
CA TRP A 58 5.89 -2.73 1.50
C TRP A 58 6.62 -3.47 2.62
N THR A 59 5.93 -3.75 3.74
CA THR A 59 6.52 -4.42 4.90
C THR A 59 6.66 -5.94 4.75
N ASN A 60 5.78 -6.57 3.96
CA ASN A 60 5.73 -8.02 3.80
C ASN A 60 6.52 -8.53 2.58
N HIS A 61 6.99 -7.64 1.68
CA HIS A 61 7.84 -8.04 0.56
C HIS A 61 9.35 -7.90 0.92
N PRO A 62 10.11 -9.01 0.98
CA PRO A 62 11.54 -8.98 1.37
C PRO A 62 12.47 -8.23 0.40
N ARG A 63 12.00 -7.84 -0.79
CA ARG A 63 12.80 -7.07 -1.77
C ARG A 63 13.00 -5.61 -1.35
N HIS A 64 12.14 -5.05 -0.51
CA HIS A 64 12.23 -3.66 -0.05
C HIS A 64 12.94 -3.49 1.30
N GLN A 65 13.26 -4.59 1.99
CA GLN A 65 13.97 -4.56 3.28
C GLN A 65 15.46 -4.15 3.16
N LYS A 66 15.99 -4.01 1.94
CA LYS A 66 17.39 -3.63 1.69
C LYS A 66 17.62 -2.13 1.43
N VAL A 67 16.64 -1.26 1.71
CA VAL A 67 16.88 0.19 1.77
C VAL A 67 17.05 0.57 3.24
N LYS A 68 18.20 0.20 3.81
CA LYS A 68 18.64 0.64 5.13
C LYS A 68 20.13 0.90 5.11
#